data_AF-A0A1X1N822-F1
#
_entry.id   AF-A0A1X1N822-F1
#
_cell.length_a   1.000
_cell.length_b   1.000
_cell.length_c   1.000
_cell.angle_alpha   90.00
_cell.angle_beta   90.00
_cell.angle_gamma   90.00
#
_symmetry.space_group_name_H-M   'P 1'
#
loop_
_entity.id
_entity.type
_entity.pdbx_description
1 polymer ?
#
loop_
_entity_poly.entity_id
_entity_poly.type
_entity_poly.pdbx_seq_one_letter_code
_entity_poly.pdbx_strand_id
1 'polypeptide(L)'
;MTGKDPTAAPAATVPGRAGEPGRSSGPGLRERKKRQTRRALRAAAIRLVAERGLENVSVDEIAAAAEVSTRTFFNYFPTKDDAIAGIDPEDITEISTALAERPPEEEPLAALRAVMLDRAALVAPDQVELWRVRLAIIRAHPHLTMAYAASWSSYERALAEAIGRRCGLDPDRDPYPVVLVATTLAVVRTLTVRWQESPDDASLPDTLGRAFDILARGLAPPGPSGPSGPSGTLGTLGGSGAPPESGGSDGFDVVGTPNAPIMSSHREHREHREHREREQRGQRPE
;
A
#
# COMPACT_ATOMS: atom_id res chain seq x y z
N MET A 1 48.93 36.96 58.02
CA MET A 1 47.87 36.21 57.32
C MET A 1 46.55 36.83 57.75
N THR A 2 45.89 37.46 56.79
CA THR A 2 45.04 38.65 56.95
C THR A 2 43.60 38.33 57.34
N GLY A 3 43.17 38.84 58.49
CA GLY A 3 41.77 39.18 58.75
C GLY A 3 41.59 40.71 58.72
N LYS A 4 40.52 41.18 58.07
CA LYS A 4 39.80 42.45 58.35
C LYS A 4 38.53 42.51 57.48
N ASP A 5 37.36 42.51 58.13
CA ASP A 5 36.04 42.97 57.60
C ASP A 5 36.11 44.47 57.20
N PRO A 6 35.06 45.21 56.69
CA PRO A 6 33.61 44.90 56.58
C PRO A 6 32.86 45.51 55.34
N THR A 7 31.52 45.37 55.34
CA THR A 7 30.51 46.32 54.79
C THR A 7 30.28 46.40 53.27
N ALA A 8 29.07 46.04 52.83
CA ALA A 8 28.10 46.88 52.09
C ALA A 8 27.14 46.02 51.22
N ALA A 9 25.83 46.12 51.47
CA ALA A 9 24.81 45.94 50.43
C ALA A 9 24.78 47.23 49.58
N PRO A 10 24.44 47.23 48.27
CA PRO A 10 23.02 47.10 47.88
C PRO A 10 22.72 46.55 46.46
N ALA A 11 21.41 46.36 46.24
CA ALA A 11 20.62 46.68 45.03
C ALA A 11 20.87 46.01 43.66
N ALA A 12 19.77 45.40 43.20
CA ALA A 12 19.29 45.18 41.84
C ALA A 12 19.94 45.98 40.68
N THR A 13 20.15 45.29 39.55
CA THR A 13 19.68 45.68 38.20
C THR A 13 19.82 44.49 37.24
N VAL A 14 18.77 44.25 36.47
CA VAL A 14 18.59 43.19 35.46
C VAL A 14 19.58 43.32 34.30
N PRO A 15 20.14 42.21 33.78
CA PRO A 15 20.37 42.01 32.36
C PRO A 15 19.56 40.76 31.91
N GLY A 16 18.92 40.68 30.76
CA GLY A 16 19.26 41.19 29.44
C GLY A 16 18.93 40.05 28.47
N ARG A 17 18.00 40.31 27.55
CA ARG A 17 17.64 39.54 26.33
C ARG A 17 17.77 38.01 26.40
N ALA A 18 16.62 37.36 26.53
CA ALA A 18 16.42 35.96 26.18
C ALA A 18 16.85 35.71 24.73
N GLY A 19 17.87 34.85 24.56
CA GLY A 19 18.19 34.22 23.29
C GLY A 19 17.08 33.26 22.86
N GLU A 20 16.79 33.27 21.57
CA GLU A 20 15.81 32.40 20.92
C GLU A 20 16.11 30.92 21.21
N PRO A 21 15.09 30.10 21.53
CA PRO A 21 15.28 28.66 21.69
C PRO A 21 15.61 28.03 20.32
N GLY A 22 16.78 27.39 20.27
CA GLY A 22 17.27 26.64 19.12
C GLY A 22 16.23 25.63 18.61
N ARG A 23 16.07 25.61 17.27
CA ARG A 23 15.24 24.66 16.54
C ARG A 23 15.71 23.24 16.85
N SER A 24 14.90 22.50 17.59
CA SER A 24 15.12 21.08 17.88
C SER A 24 14.99 20.25 16.60
N SER A 25 16.08 20.03 15.89
CA SER A 25 16.20 18.96 14.89
C SER A 25 16.36 17.61 15.60
N GLY A 26 15.27 17.11 16.17
CA GLY A 26 15.23 15.79 16.83
C GLY A 26 15.25 14.62 15.83
N PRO A 27 15.55 13.39 16.29
CA PRO A 27 15.64 12.18 15.47
C PRO A 27 14.42 11.95 14.53
N GLY A 28 13.22 12.35 14.95
CA GLY A 28 11.99 12.19 14.17
C GLY A 28 11.86 13.12 12.96
N LEU A 29 12.45 14.34 12.99
CA LEU A 29 12.37 15.26 11.86
C LEU A 29 13.19 14.78 10.66
N ARG A 30 14.36 14.17 10.92
CA ARG A 30 15.23 13.63 9.88
C ARG A 30 14.60 12.44 9.19
N GLU A 31 14.03 11.51 9.95
CA GLU A 31 13.38 10.31 9.39
C GLU A 31 12.10 10.69 8.61
N ARG A 32 11.32 11.65 9.12
CA ARG A 32 10.16 12.18 8.39
C ARG A 32 10.57 12.84 7.07
N LYS A 33 11.62 13.66 7.06
CA LYS A 33 12.11 14.31 5.84
C LYS A 33 12.65 13.29 4.84
N LYS A 34 13.38 12.27 5.31
CA LYS A 34 13.89 11.16 4.50
C LYS A 34 12.76 10.41 3.79
N ARG A 35 11.70 10.02 4.52
CA ARG A 35 10.49 9.40 3.96
C ARG A 35 9.78 10.28 2.95
N GLN A 36 9.61 11.56 3.27
CA GLN A 36 8.96 12.51 2.36
C GLN A 36 9.73 12.62 1.04
N THR A 37 11.07 12.71 1.10
CA THR A 37 11.92 12.74 -0.09
C THR A 37 11.84 11.44 -0.88
N ARG A 38 11.90 10.27 -0.23
CA ARG A 38 11.76 8.97 -0.92
C ARG A 38 10.42 8.87 -1.66
N ARG A 39 9.31 9.22 -0.99
CA ARG A 39 7.96 9.23 -1.57
C ARG A 39 7.86 10.19 -2.75
N ALA A 40 8.43 11.39 -2.64
CA ALA A 40 8.46 12.37 -3.72
C ALA A 40 9.22 11.86 -4.96
N LEU A 41 10.41 11.27 -4.75
CA LEU A 41 11.21 10.67 -5.83
C LEU A 41 10.45 9.55 -6.55
N ARG A 42 9.82 8.65 -5.79
CA ARG A 42 9.00 7.57 -6.36
C ARG A 42 7.82 8.13 -7.16
N ALA A 43 7.10 9.09 -6.60
CA ALA A 43 5.96 9.71 -7.28
C ALA A 43 6.39 10.41 -8.58
N ALA A 44 7.51 11.13 -8.56
CA ALA A 44 8.08 11.76 -9.74
C ALA A 44 8.47 10.71 -10.81
N ALA A 45 9.14 9.63 -10.42
CA ALA A 45 9.52 8.55 -11.33
C ALA A 45 8.31 7.91 -12.01
N ILE A 46 7.28 7.53 -11.23
CA ILE A 46 6.06 6.90 -11.75
C ILE A 46 5.33 7.85 -12.71
N ARG A 47 5.16 9.13 -12.35
CA ARG A 47 4.44 10.10 -13.18
C ARG A 47 5.17 10.36 -14.50
N LEU A 48 6.48 10.63 -14.45
CA LEU A 48 7.26 10.88 -15.66
C LEU A 48 7.28 9.67 -16.59
N VAL A 49 7.45 8.46 -16.04
CA VAL A 49 7.44 7.23 -16.85
C VAL A 49 6.06 6.95 -17.44
N ALA A 50 4.98 7.25 -16.71
CA ALA A 50 3.63 7.14 -17.25
C ALA A 50 3.39 8.10 -18.42
N GLU A 51 3.94 9.31 -18.36
CA GLU A 51 3.76 10.35 -19.38
C GLU A 51 4.63 10.13 -20.63
N ARG A 52 5.89 9.71 -20.44
CA ARG A 52 6.92 9.72 -21.50
C ARG A 52 7.42 8.33 -21.89
N GLY A 53 7.07 7.30 -21.13
CA GLY A 53 7.61 5.94 -21.27
C GLY A 53 8.91 5.73 -20.49
N LEU A 54 9.21 4.48 -20.15
CA LEU A 54 10.33 4.12 -19.28
C LEU A 54 11.67 4.55 -19.88
N GLU A 55 11.91 4.28 -21.15
CA GLU A 55 13.21 4.54 -21.82
C GLU A 55 13.51 6.04 -22.00
N ASN A 56 12.48 6.89 -22.01
CA ASN A 56 12.63 8.32 -22.31
C ASN A 56 12.82 9.19 -21.05
N VAL A 57 12.90 8.59 -19.87
CA VAL A 57 13.03 9.31 -18.59
C VAL A 57 14.38 9.03 -17.96
N SER A 58 15.13 10.09 -17.67
CA SER A 58 16.42 10.01 -16.97
C SER A 58 16.29 10.18 -15.46
N VAL A 59 17.31 9.72 -14.72
CA VAL A 59 17.40 9.95 -13.27
C VAL A 59 17.52 11.44 -12.94
N ASP A 60 18.20 12.22 -13.78
CA ASP A 60 18.34 13.67 -13.60
C ASP A 60 16.99 14.39 -13.68
N GLU A 61 16.13 14.01 -14.64
CA GLU A 61 14.77 14.55 -14.74
C GLU A 61 13.91 14.19 -13.54
N ILE A 62 14.03 12.95 -13.03
CA ILE A 62 13.31 12.51 -11.83
C ILE A 62 13.76 13.31 -10.61
N ALA A 63 15.07 13.46 -10.44
CA ALA A 63 15.63 14.22 -9.32
C ALA A 63 15.21 15.69 -9.38
N ALA A 64 15.25 16.30 -10.58
CA ALA A 64 14.79 17.67 -10.80
C ALA A 64 13.29 17.83 -10.49
N ALA A 65 12.45 16.89 -10.93
CA ALA A 65 11.01 16.90 -10.66
C ALA A 65 10.67 16.71 -9.16
N ALA A 66 11.56 16.08 -8.40
CA ALA A 66 11.45 15.92 -6.96
C ALA A 66 12.21 17.00 -6.16
N GLU A 67 12.73 18.04 -6.83
CA GLU A 67 13.49 19.15 -6.22
C GLU A 67 14.72 18.70 -5.41
N VAL A 68 15.42 17.67 -5.88
CA VAL A 68 16.65 17.17 -5.27
C VAL A 68 17.75 16.94 -6.29
N SER A 69 18.99 16.74 -5.82
CA SER A 69 20.10 16.40 -6.72
C SER A 69 20.07 14.93 -7.14
N THR A 70 20.68 14.61 -8.28
CA THR A 70 20.89 13.23 -8.75
C THR A 70 21.64 12.38 -7.71
N ARG A 71 22.63 12.97 -7.04
CA ARG A 71 23.31 12.31 -5.90
C ARG A 71 22.33 11.96 -4.79
N THR A 72 21.36 12.84 -4.50
CA THR A 72 20.32 12.56 -3.52
C THR A 72 19.46 11.40 -4.00
N PHE A 73 19.03 11.35 -5.26
CA PHE A 73 18.31 10.20 -5.82
C PHE A 73 19.04 8.89 -5.54
N PHE A 74 20.34 8.81 -5.89
CA PHE A 74 21.13 7.59 -5.71
C PHE A 74 21.34 7.19 -4.24
N ASN A 75 21.19 8.11 -3.29
CA ASN A 75 21.18 7.77 -1.85
C ASN A 75 19.92 6.99 -1.45
N TYR A 76 18.83 7.08 -2.22
CA TYR A 76 17.56 6.41 -1.94
C TYR A 76 17.31 5.18 -2.82
N PHE A 77 17.69 5.27 -4.11
CA PHE A 77 17.42 4.26 -5.11
C PHE A 77 18.67 4.00 -5.96
N PRO A 78 19.13 2.74 -6.08
CA PRO A 78 20.27 2.41 -6.93
C PRO A 78 19.99 2.74 -8.41
N THR A 79 18.76 2.50 -8.85
CA THR A 79 18.31 2.75 -10.23
C THR A 79 16.92 3.40 -10.27
N LYS A 80 16.55 3.93 -11.44
CA LYS A 80 15.16 4.36 -11.74
C LYS A 80 14.19 3.18 -11.60
N ASP A 81 14.60 2.00 -12.03
CA ASP A 81 13.81 0.78 -11.96
C ASP A 81 13.50 0.42 -10.51
N ASP A 82 14.46 0.56 -9.59
CA ASP A 82 14.23 0.36 -8.15
C ASP A 82 13.24 1.38 -7.57
N ALA A 83 13.25 2.63 -8.06
CA ALA A 83 12.28 3.64 -7.64
C ALA A 83 10.84 3.25 -8.03
N ILE A 84 10.67 2.53 -9.15
CA ILE A 84 9.38 2.08 -9.71
C ILE A 84 8.99 0.70 -9.17
N ALA A 85 9.83 -0.31 -9.30
CA ALA A 85 9.54 -1.71 -8.98
C ALA A 85 9.84 -2.07 -7.51
N GLY A 86 10.74 -1.37 -6.83
CA GLY A 86 11.10 -1.71 -5.45
C GLY A 86 9.93 -1.61 -4.47
N ILE A 87 9.95 -2.34 -3.36
CA ILE A 87 9.06 -2.04 -2.21
C ILE A 87 9.86 -1.18 -1.24
N ASP A 88 9.22 -0.19 -0.62
CA ASP A 88 9.93 0.70 0.28
C ASP A 88 10.34 -0.10 1.55
N PRO A 89 11.64 -0.20 1.88
CA PRO A 89 12.06 -0.86 3.12
C PRO A 89 11.50 -0.18 4.38
N GLU A 90 11.17 1.11 4.28
CA GLU A 90 10.51 1.83 5.38
C GLU A 90 9.06 1.36 5.56
N ASP A 91 8.35 0.95 4.50
CA ASP A 91 7.01 0.37 4.64
C ASP A 91 7.05 -0.95 5.42
N ILE A 92 8.07 -1.79 5.16
CA ILE A 92 8.31 -3.04 5.91
C ILE A 92 8.54 -2.72 7.39
N THR A 93 9.42 -1.75 7.65
CA THR A 93 9.79 -1.35 9.01
C THR A 93 8.61 -0.76 9.77
N GLU A 94 7.82 0.11 9.12
CA GLU A 94 6.64 0.73 9.69
C GLU A 94 5.57 -0.32 10.06
N ILE A 95 5.27 -1.26 9.16
CA ILE A 95 4.27 -2.31 9.44
C ILE A 95 4.76 -3.25 10.54
N SER A 96 6.04 -3.64 10.50
CA SER A 96 6.63 -4.49 11.54
C SER A 96 6.63 -3.84 12.92
N THR A 97 6.91 -2.52 12.97
CA THR A 97 6.88 -1.74 14.22
C THR A 97 5.45 -1.61 14.73
N ALA A 98 4.51 -1.25 13.86
CA ALA A 98 3.09 -1.14 14.22
C ALA A 98 2.53 -2.46 14.74
N LEU A 99 2.90 -3.60 14.14
CA LEU A 99 2.53 -4.94 14.62
C LEU A 99 3.12 -5.27 16.01
N ALA A 100 4.34 -4.81 16.29
CA ALA A 100 5.01 -5.02 17.57
C ALA A 100 4.41 -4.14 18.69
N GLU A 101 3.87 -2.97 18.35
CA GLU A 101 3.21 -2.06 19.30
C GLU A 101 1.80 -2.54 19.70
N ARG A 102 1.22 -3.50 18.98
CA ARG A 102 -0.11 -4.06 19.30
C ARG A 102 -0.05 -5.01 20.51
N PRO A 103 -1.07 -5.04 21.38
CA PRO A 103 -1.11 -5.92 22.56
C PRO A 103 -0.80 -7.36 22.19
N PRO A 104 0.14 -8.06 22.87
CA PRO A 104 0.59 -9.38 22.44
C PRO A 104 -0.50 -10.46 22.47
N GLU A 105 -1.56 -10.26 23.26
CA GLU A 105 -2.69 -11.18 23.39
C GLU A 105 -3.67 -11.11 22.21
N GLU A 106 -3.57 -10.09 21.35
CA GLU A 106 -4.45 -9.95 20.20
C GLU A 106 -4.06 -10.95 19.10
N GLU A 107 -5.07 -11.67 18.60
CA GLU A 107 -4.94 -12.65 17.51
C GLU A 107 -4.16 -12.08 16.31
N PRO A 108 -3.19 -12.81 15.73
CA PRO A 108 -2.32 -12.28 14.68
C PRO A 108 -3.06 -11.71 13.46
N LEU A 109 -4.16 -12.33 13.03
CA LEU A 109 -5.00 -11.82 11.94
C LEU A 109 -5.68 -10.50 12.31
N ALA A 110 -6.15 -10.35 13.55
CA ALA A 110 -6.78 -9.13 14.04
C ALA A 110 -5.76 -7.98 14.17
N ALA A 111 -4.56 -8.29 14.68
CA ALA A 111 -3.46 -7.34 14.73
C ALA A 111 -3.07 -6.83 13.33
N LEU A 112 -2.94 -7.75 12.36
CA LEU A 112 -2.63 -7.41 10.98
C LEU A 112 -3.76 -6.59 10.32
N ARG A 113 -5.02 -6.95 10.57
CA ARG A 113 -6.20 -6.20 10.12
C ARG A 113 -6.13 -4.76 10.58
N ALA A 114 -5.91 -4.53 11.87
CA ALA A 114 -5.88 -3.19 12.43
C ALA A 114 -4.74 -2.34 11.84
N VAL A 115 -3.52 -2.89 11.76
CA VAL A 115 -2.38 -2.16 11.16
C VAL A 115 -2.64 -1.80 9.70
N MET A 116 -3.20 -2.72 8.90
CA MET A 116 -3.48 -2.43 7.49
C MET A 116 -4.63 -1.42 7.31
N LEU A 117 -5.66 -1.46 8.14
CA LEU A 117 -6.77 -0.50 8.11
C LEU A 117 -6.32 0.90 8.52
N ASP A 118 -5.53 1.02 9.59
CA ASP A 118 -4.98 2.30 10.06
C ASP A 118 -4.13 2.95 8.96
N ARG A 119 -3.32 2.15 8.26
CA ARG A 119 -2.55 2.65 7.11
C ARG A 119 -3.44 3.08 5.96
N ALA A 120 -4.43 2.27 5.60
CA ALA A 120 -5.34 2.58 4.50
C ALA A 120 -6.16 3.85 4.71
N ALA A 121 -6.53 4.15 5.96
CA ALA A 121 -7.24 5.38 6.30
C ALA A 121 -6.39 6.64 6.07
N LEU A 122 -5.06 6.51 6.03
CA LEU A 122 -4.13 7.60 5.79
C LEU A 122 -3.71 7.73 4.31
N VAL A 123 -4.16 6.83 3.44
CA VAL A 123 -3.83 6.86 2.01
C VAL A 123 -4.71 7.90 1.32
N ALA A 124 -4.07 8.93 0.75
CA ALA A 124 -4.76 9.92 -0.04
C ALA A 124 -5.19 9.36 -1.42
N PRO A 125 -6.29 9.84 -2.02
CA PRO A 125 -6.80 9.32 -3.30
C PRO A 125 -5.78 9.37 -4.46
N ASP A 126 -4.92 10.39 -4.48
CA ASP A 126 -3.85 10.53 -5.49
C ASP A 126 -2.79 9.42 -5.37
N GLN A 127 -2.56 8.88 -4.16
CA GLN A 127 -1.64 7.77 -3.94
C GLN A 127 -2.21 6.45 -4.45
N VAL A 128 -3.54 6.27 -4.36
CA VAL A 128 -4.22 5.11 -4.95
C VAL A 128 -4.06 5.11 -6.46
N GLU A 129 -4.28 6.25 -7.10
CA GLU A 129 -4.10 6.41 -8.55
C GLU A 129 -2.65 6.12 -8.96
N LEU A 130 -1.70 6.70 -8.22
CA LEU A 130 -0.27 6.50 -8.46
C LEU A 130 0.12 5.02 -8.36
N TRP A 131 -0.44 4.27 -7.40
CA TRP A 131 -0.25 2.83 -7.28
C TRP A 131 -0.79 2.06 -8.50
N ARG A 132 -1.97 2.43 -9.01
CA ARG A 132 -2.54 1.80 -10.22
C ARG A 132 -1.61 2.01 -11.42
N VAL A 133 -1.19 3.25 -11.65
CA VAL A 133 -0.27 3.61 -12.74
C VAL A 133 1.06 2.86 -12.61
N ARG A 134 1.61 2.78 -11.40
CA ARG A 134 2.82 2.02 -11.10
C ARG A 134 2.71 0.55 -11.51
N LEU A 135 1.64 -0.14 -11.13
CA LEU A 135 1.43 -1.55 -11.48
C LEU A 135 1.25 -1.74 -12.99
N ALA A 136 0.60 -0.80 -13.68
CA ALA A 136 0.50 -0.81 -15.13
C ALA A 136 1.88 -0.70 -15.81
N ILE A 137 2.76 0.19 -15.32
CA ILE A 137 4.15 0.31 -15.80
C ILE A 137 4.90 -1.00 -15.59
N ILE A 138 4.84 -1.58 -14.38
CA ILE A 138 5.55 -2.84 -14.09
C ILE A 138 5.09 -3.95 -15.04
N ARG A 139 3.78 -4.11 -15.26
CA ARG A 139 3.22 -5.10 -16.19
C ARG A 139 3.68 -4.93 -17.63
N ALA A 140 3.84 -3.69 -18.08
CA ALA A 140 4.27 -3.40 -19.44
C ALA A 140 5.76 -3.73 -19.68
N HIS A 141 6.57 -3.92 -18.64
CA HIS A 141 8.02 -4.08 -18.74
C HIS A 141 8.51 -5.34 -17.99
N PRO A 142 8.83 -6.44 -18.69
CA PRO A 142 9.17 -7.73 -18.06
C PRO A 142 10.30 -7.71 -17.03
N HIS A 143 11.32 -6.86 -17.24
CA HIS A 143 12.43 -6.72 -16.30
C HIS A 143 12.01 -6.08 -14.97
N LEU A 144 11.04 -5.16 -14.99
CA LEU A 144 10.46 -4.58 -13.78
C LEU A 144 9.61 -5.60 -13.02
N THR A 145 8.90 -6.49 -13.73
CA THR A 145 8.14 -7.58 -13.09
C THR A 145 9.04 -8.48 -12.26
N MET A 146 10.24 -8.84 -12.76
CA MET A 146 11.20 -9.65 -12.00
C MET A 146 11.71 -8.92 -10.75
N ALA A 147 12.08 -7.64 -10.88
CA ALA A 147 12.54 -6.83 -9.75
C ALA A 147 11.44 -6.61 -8.70
N TYR A 148 10.20 -6.42 -9.16
CA TYR A 148 9.02 -6.31 -8.31
C TYR A 148 8.76 -7.62 -7.55
N ALA A 149 8.86 -8.77 -8.22
CA ALA A 149 8.70 -10.09 -7.61
C ALA A 149 9.72 -10.32 -6.48
N ALA A 150 11.00 -10.03 -6.73
CA ALA A 150 12.04 -10.17 -5.72
C ALA A 150 11.83 -9.27 -4.50
N SER A 151 11.41 -8.01 -4.76
CA SER A 151 11.05 -7.06 -3.71
C SER A 151 9.84 -7.54 -2.90
N TRP A 152 8.84 -8.09 -3.59
CA TRP A 152 7.63 -8.65 -3.00
C TRP A 152 7.92 -9.85 -2.10
N SER A 153 8.75 -10.80 -2.54
CA SER A 153 9.16 -11.94 -1.72
C SER A 153 9.89 -11.50 -0.43
N SER A 154 10.70 -10.44 -0.52
CA SER A 154 11.40 -9.88 0.64
C SER A 154 10.42 -9.20 1.62
N TYR A 155 9.41 -8.52 1.10
CA TYR A 155 8.32 -7.93 1.90
C TYR A 155 7.49 -9.00 2.62
N GLU A 156 7.10 -10.07 1.91
CA GLU A 156 6.38 -11.22 2.49
C GLU A 156 7.19 -11.87 3.61
N ARG A 157 8.48 -12.13 3.38
CA ARG A 157 9.37 -12.74 4.38
C ARG A 157 9.43 -11.89 5.64
N ALA A 158 9.63 -10.57 5.51
CA ALA A 158 9.74 -9.68 6.65
C ALA A 158 8.44 -9.59 7.48
N LEU A 159 7.27 -9.60 6.83
CA LEU A 159 5.99 -9.68 7.54
C LEU A 159 5.82 -11.02 8.25
N ALA A 160 6.20 -12.13 7.61
CA ALA A 160 6.14 -13.45 8.23
C ALA A 160 7.04 -13.53 9.47
N GLU A 161 8.22 -12.89 9.45
CA GLU A 161 9.06 -12.76 10.64
C GLU A 161 8.42 -11.94 11.75
N ALA A 162 7.73 -10.84 11.40
CA ALA A 162 7.02 -10.02 12.39
C ALA A 162 5.90 -10.82 13.07
N ILE A 163 5.13 -11.60 12.30
CA ILE A 163 4.11 -12.50 12.83
C ILE A 163 4.75 -13.65 13.63
N GLY A 164 5.84 -14.24 13.15
CA GLY A 164 6.57 -15.30 13.86
C GLY A 164 7.02 -14.83 15.25
N ARG A 165 7.67 -13.66 15.34
CA ARG A 165 8.07 -13.04 16.62
C ARG A 165 6.89 -12.84 17.56
N ARG A 166 5.74 -12.41 17.04
CA ARG A 166 4.51 -12.20 17.82
C ARG A 166 3.95 -13.51 18.38
N CYS A 167 4.06 -14.60 17.63
CA CYS A 167 3.51 -15.91 18.01
C CYS A 167 4.51 -16.80 18.76
N GLY A 168 5.78 -16.41 18.85
CA GLY A 168 6.85 -17.28 19.31
C GLY A 168 7.16 -18.44 18.34
N LEU A 169 6.92 -18.25 17.05
CA LEU A 169 7.10 -19.25 15.98
C LEU A 169 8.26 -18.86 15.07
N ASP A 170 8.91 -19.87 14.50
CA ASP A 170 9.97 -19.71 13.51
C ASP A 170 9.39 -19.89 12.10
N PRO A 171 9.31 -18.84 11.24
CA PRO A 171 8.71 -18.96 9.92
C PRO A 171 9.41 -19.97 8.98
N ASP A 172 10.65 -20.38 9.27
CA ASP A 172 11.34 -21.41 8.48
C ASP A 172 10.95 -22.84 8.88
N ARG A 173 10.29 -23.00 10.04
CA ARG A 173 9.87 -24.31 10.60
C ARG A 173 8.36 -24.43 10.74
N ASP A 174 7.71 -23.33 11.08
CA ASP A 174 6.29 -23.23 11.34
C ASP A 174 5.59 -22.60 10.13
N PRO A 175 4.62 -23.29 9.50
CA PRO A 175 3.97 -22.76 8.30
C PRO A 175 3.02 -21.60 8.61
N TYR A 176 2.55 -21.47 9.86
CA TYR A 176 1.50 -20.52 10.23
C TYR A 176 1.81 -19.06 9.87
N PRO A 177 2.97 -18.46 10.23
CA PRO A 177 3.25 -17.06 9.91
C PRO A 177 3.29 -16.78 8.41
N VAL A 178 3.89 -17.70 7.64
CA VAL A 178 4.01 -17.58 6.18
C VAL A 178 2.65 -17.71 5.51
N VAL A 179 1.85 -18.72 5.90
CA VAL A 179 0.50 -18.93 5.36
C VAL A 179 -0.42 -17.76 5.69
N LEU A 180 -0.39 -17.25 6.93
CA LEU A 180 -1.20 -16.09 7.33
C LEU A 180 -0.88 -14.87 6.47
N VAL A 181 0.40 -14.56 6.27
CA VAL A 181 0.84 -13.41 5.48
C VAL A 181 0.50 -13.60 4.00
N ALA A 182 0.85 -14.74 3.41
CA ALA A 182 0.61 -15.03 2.00
C ALA A 182 -0.89 -14.96 1.65
N THR A 183 -1.74 -15.58 2.48
CA THR A 183 -3.20 -15.54 2.28
C THR A 183 -3.77 -14.13 2.47
N THR A 184 -3.29 -13.40 3.49
CA THR A 184 -3.72 -12.01 3.72
C THR A 184 -3.40 -11.13 2.53
N LEU A 185 -2.16 -11.18 2.05
CA LEU A 185 -1.73 -10.36 0.93
C LEU A 185 -2.43 -10.74 -0.37
N ALA A 186 -2.66 -12.03 -0.62
CA ALA A 186 -3.41 -12.50 -1.78
C ALA A 186 -4.85 -11.96 -1.80
N VAL A 187 -5.57 -12.03 -0.67
CA VAL A 187 -6.96 -11.57 -0.59
C VAL A 187 -7.04 -10.04 -0.67
N VAL A 188 -6.19 -9.32 0.07
CA VAL A 188 -6.09 -7.85 0.03
C VAL A 188 -5.83 -7.36 -1.40
N ARG A 189 -4.85 -7.96 -2.08
CA ARG A 189 -4.50 -7.62 -3.45
C ARG A 189 -5.65 -7.86 -4.41
N THR A 190 -6.31 -9.02 -4.32
CA THR A 190 -7.42 -9.40 -5.19
C THR A 190 -8.59 -8.41 -5.07
N LEU A 191 -8.99 -8.07 -3.85
CA LEU A 191 -10.10 -7.13 -3.63
C LEU A 191 -9.73 -5.71 -4.02
N THR A 192 -8.49 -5.28 -3.80
CA THR A 192 -8.03 -3.93 -4.16
C THR A 192 -7.98 -3.75 -5.68
N VAL A 193 -7.50 -4.74 -6.44
CA VAL A 193 -7.49 -4.69 -7.91
C VAL A 193 -8.93 -4.63 -8.44
N ARG A 194 -9.82 -5.48 -7.92
CA ARG A 194 -11.23 -5.48 -8.32
C ARG A 194 -11.92 -4.15 -8.03
N TRP A 195 -11.66 -3.58 -6.85
CA TRP A 195 -12.15 -2.25 -6.47
C TRP A 195 -11.61 -1.15 -7.40
N GLN A 196 -10.40 -1.28 -7.93
CA GLN A 196 -9.86 -0.32 -8.89
C GLN A 196 -10.51 -0.39 -10.28
N GLU A 197 -10.97 -1.57 -10.70
CA GLU A 197 -11.64 -1.80 -12.00
C GLU A 197 -13.13 -1.46 -11.95
N SER A 198 -13.73 -1.55 -10.77
CA SER A 198 -15.12 -1.18 -10.50
C SER A 198 -15.16 -0.46 -9.16
N PRO A 199 -14.78 0.83 -9.12
CA PRO A 199 -14.89 1.63 -7.92
C PRO A 199 -16.39 1.87 -7.65
N ASP A 200 -17.01 0.92 -6.96
CA ASP A 200 -18.24 1.17 -6.21
C ASP A 200 -17.97 2.29 -5.18
N ASP A 201 -19.02 2.86 -4.58
CA ASP A 201 -18.94 3.89 -3.50
C ASP A 201 -18.14 3.48 -2.23
N ALA A 202 -17.48 2.32 -2.23
CA ALA A 202 -16.71 1.81 -1.10
C ALA A 202 -15.31 2.44 -1.02
N SER A 203 -14.88 2.79 0.20
CA SER A 203 -13.53 3.30 0.43
C SER A 203 -12.47 2.17 0.42
N LEU A 204 -11.18 2.53 0.33
CA LEU A 204 -10.09 1.56 0.47
C LEU A 204 -10.12 0.83 1.84
N PRO A 205 -10.32 1.52 2.99
CA PRO A 205 -10.54 0.86 4.27
C PRO A 205 -11.70 -0.14 4.27
N ASP A 206 -12.84 0.18 3.66
CA ASP A 206 -13.98 -0.75 3.59
C ASP A 206 -13.64 -2.00 2.79
N THR A 207 -12.94 -1.81 1.67
CA THR A 207 -12.48 -2.91 0.81
C THR A 207 -11.49 -3.83 1.54
N LEU A 208 -10.55 -3.27 2.29
CA LEU A 208 -9.65 -4.06 3.14
C LEU A 208 -10.40 -4.74 4.28
N GLY A 209 -11.36 -4.08 4.91
CA GLY A 209 -12.19 -4.66 5.96
C GLY A 209 -12.87 -5.95 5.46
N ARG A 210 -13.50 -5.88 4.28
CA ARG A 210 -14.09 -7.06 3.61
C ARG A 210 -13.08 -8.16 3.33
N ALA A 211 -11.85 -7.83 2.93
CA ALA A 211 -10.79 -8.82 2.70
C ALA A 211 -10.46 -9.61 3.97
N PHE A 212 -10.31 -8.91 5.10
CA PHE A 212 -10.08 -9.56 6.39
C PHE A 212 -11.28 -10.35 6.89
N ASP A 213 -12.50 -9.88 6.63
CA ASP A 213 -13.72 -10.61 7.01
C ASP A 213 -13.89 -11.92 6.22
N ILE A 214 -13.39 -11.99 4.98
CA ILE A 214 -13.31 -13.25 4.21
C ILE A 214 -12.34 -14.22 4.88
N LEU A 215 -11.14 -13.76 5.24
CA LEU A 215 -10.13 -14.60 5.90
C LEU A 215 -10.62 -15.11 7.26
N ALA A 216 -11.25 -14.25 8.06
CA ALA A 216 -11.75 -14.60 9.39
C ALA A 216 -12.89 -15.63 9.36
N ARG A 217 -13.72 -15.61 8.30
CA ARG A 217 -14.81 -16.60 8.10
C ARG A 217 -14.33 -17.89 7.42
N GLY A 218 -13.12 -17.90 6.87
CA GLY A 218 -12.60 -19.00 6.07
C GLY A 218 -13.08 -18.97 4.61
N LEU A 219 -12.48 -19.82 3.78
CA LEU A 219 -12.70 -19.88 2.32
C LEU A 219 -13.77 -20.89 1.89
N ALA A 220 -14.60 -21.36 2.83
CA ALA A 220 -15.72 -22.22 2.47
C ALA A 220 -16.69 -21.43 1.56
N PRO A 221 -17.14 -22.00 0.43
CA PRO A 221 -18.11 -21.31 -0.42
C PRO A 221 -19.34 -21.01 0.43
N PRO A 222 -19.95 -19.80 0.30
CA PRO A 222 -21.21 -19.54 0.96
C PRO A 222 -22.18 -20.64 0.52
N GLY A 223 -22.70 -21.41 1.49
CA GLY A 223 -23.68 -22.44 1.20
C GLY A 223 -24.83 -21.82 0.41
N PRO A 224 -25.56 -22.60 -0.40
CA PRO A 224 -26.79 -22.09 -1.00
C PRO A 224 -27.62 -21.52 0.15
N SER A 225 -27.88 -20.21 0.12
CA SER A 225 -28.72 -19.55 1.12
C SER A 225 -30.04 -20.31 1.12
N GLY A 226 -30.20 -21.20 2.09
CA GLY A 226 -31.32 -22.10 2.16
C GLY A 226 -32.59 -21.25 2.29
N PRO A 227 -33.66 -21.55 1.54
CA PRO A 227 -34.91 -20.85 1.72
C PRO A 227 -35.35 -21.01 3.18
N SER A 228 -35.60 -19.88 3.85
CA SER A 228 -36.27 -19.86 5.14
C SER A 228 -37.68 -20.42 4.95
N GLY A 229 -37.93 -21.67 5.39
CA GLY A 229 -39.25 -22.29 5.35
C GLY A 229 -39.23 -23.74 5.86
N PRO A 230 -40.25 -24.18 6.64
CA PRO A 230 -40.14 -25.36 7.50
C PRO A 230 -40.47 -26.69 6.79
N SER A 231 -39.86 -27.76 7.31
CA SER A 231 -40.26 -29.17 7.28
C SER A 231 -40.87 -29.76 6.00
N GLY A 232 -40.19 -30.74 5.43
CA GLY A 232 -40.82 -31.68 4.49
C GLY A 232 -39.88 -32.72 3.91
N THR A 233 -39.70 -33.81 4.65
CA THR A 233 -39.51 -35.21 4.19
C THR A 233 -38.41 -35.61 3.20
N LEU A 234 -37.66 -36.64 3.60
CA LEU A 234 -36.77 -37.47 2.81
C LEU A 234 -37.33 -37.86 1.43
N GLY A 235 -36.46 -37.81 0.42
CA GLY A 235 -36.62 -38.47 -0.87
C GLY A 235 -35.24 -38.82 -1.44
N THR A 236 -35.08 -40.09 -1.80
CA THR A 236 -33.81 -40.80 -1.95
C THR A 236 -33.46 -41.02 -3.43
N LEU A 237 -32.15 -41.07 -3.73
CA LEU A 237 -31.44 -41.70 -4.87
C LEU A 237 -31.47 -41.07 -6.29
N GLY A 238 -30.23 -40.93 -6.82
CA GLY A 238 -29.86 -41.53 -8.11
C GLY A 238 -29.39 -40.56 -9.19
N GLY A 239 -28.16 -40.71 -9.68
CA GLY A 239 -27.76 -40.07 -10.94
C GLY A 239 -26.26 -39.89 -11.14
N SER A 240 -25.64 -40.91 -11.75
CA SER A 240 -24.30 -40.90 -12.34
C SER A 240 -24.13 -39.81 -13.39
N GLY A 241 -22.95 -39.17 -13.44
CA GLY A 241 -22.54 -38.26 -14.52
C GLY A 241 -21.05 -37.96 -14.44
N ALA A 242 -20.28 -38.52 -15.38
CA ALA A 242 -18.86 -38.27 -15.58
C ALA A 242 -18.56 -36.78 -15.87
N PRO A 243 -17.35 -36.26 -15.56
CA PRO A 243 -17.01 -34.87 -15.80
C PRO A 243 -16.66 -34.63 -17.29
N PRO A 244 -16.94 -33.44 -17.85
CA PRO A 244 -16.43 -33.08 -19.16
C PRO A 244 -14.97 -32.61 -19.06
N GLU A 245 -14.16 -33.06 -20.02
CA GLU A 245 -12.88 -32.45 -20.38
C GLU A 245 -13.10 -31.17 -21.20
N SER A 246 -12.22 -30.19 -20.98
CA SER A 246 -11.92 -28.94 -21.71
C SER A 246 -11.93 -27.77 -20.72
N GLY A 247 -11.02 -26.80 -20.75
CA GLY A 247 -9.96 -26.44 -21.67
C GLY A 247 -9.47 -25.06 -21.21
N GLY A 248 -8.21 -24.72 -21.54
CA GLY A 248 -7.67 -23.38 -21.28
C GLY A 248 -7.09 -23.21 -19.88
N SER A 249 -5.84 -23.61 -19.70
CA SER A 249 -5.01 -23.07 -18.65
C SER A 249 -4.76 -21.59 -18.93
N ASP A 250 -5.64 -20.72 -18.43
CA ASP A 250 -5.26 -19.33 -18.17
C ASP A 250 -4.19 -19.38 -17.08
N GLY A 251 -2.96 -19.13 -17.50
CA GLY A 251 -1.78 -19.18 -16.64
C GLY A 251 -1.98 -18.25 -15.45
N PHE A 252 -2.10 -18.84 -14.26
CA PHE A 252 -1.86 -18.14 -13.02
C PHE A 252 -0.36 -17.86 -12.98
N ASP A 253 0.05 -16.67 -13.37
CA ASP A 253 1.43 -16.26 -13.28
C ASP A 253 1.80 -16.24 -11.79
N VAL A 254 2.69 -17.16 -11.38
CA VAL A 254 3.12 -17.38 -9.99
C VAL A 254 3.76 -16.10 -9.41
N VAL A 255 4.14 -15.17 -10.27
CA VAL A 255 4.51 -13.81 -9.92
C VAL A 255 3.26 -12.96 -9.84
N GLY A 256 2.67 -12.87 -8.64
CA GLY A 256 1.43 -12.16 -8.31
C GLY A 256 1.15 -10.88 -9.10
N THR A 257 0.61 -11.05 -10.33
CA THR A 257 0.24 -9.97 -11.24
C THR A 257 -1.10 -10.36 -11.89
N PRO A 258 -2.17 -9.53 -11.83
CA PRO A 258 -3.48 -9.97 -12.31
C PRO A 258 -3.47 -9.87 -13.83
N ASN A 259 -3.87 -10.96 -14.48
CA ASN A 259 -4.11 -11.05 -15.90
C ASN A 259 -5.48 -10.40 -16.18
N ALA A 260 -5.49 -9.15 -16.61
CA ALA A 260 -6.69 -8.48 -17.13
C ALA A 260 -6.29 -7.66 -18.35
N PRO A 261 -6.99 -7.81 -19.50
CA PRO A 261 -6.63 -7.10 -20.73
C PRO A 261 -6.88 -5.59 -20.58
N ILE A 262 -5.94 -4.79 -21.07
CA ILE A 262 -6.05 -3.34 -21.15
C ILE A 262 -7.14 -3.00 -22.19
N MET A 263 -8.37 -2.76 -21.75
CA MET A 263 -9.37 -2.09 -22.59
C MET A 263 -9.17 -0.58 -22.48
N SER A 264 -8.72 0.02 -23.58
CA SER A 264 -8.72 1.46 -23.83
C SER A 264 -10.16 2.02 -23.81
N SER A 265 -10.73 2.31 -22.64
CA SER A 265 -12.07 2.95 -22.52
C SER A 265 -12.05 4.36 -21.94
N HIS A 266 -10.88 4.99 -21.77
CA HIS A 266 -10.80 6.37 -21.27
C HIS A 266 -10.97 7.46 -22.33
N ARG A 267 -11.09 7.11 -23.61
CA ARG A 267 -11.36 8.10 -24.67
C ARG A 267 -12.86 8.31 -24.92
N GLU A 268 -13.68 7.27 -24.80
CA GLU A 268 -15.11 7.33 -25.17
C GLU A 268 -15.98 8.01 -24.09
N HIS A 269 -15.66 7.86 -22.81
CA HIS A 269 -16.45 8.49 -21.74
C HIS A 269 -16.31 10.02 -21.67
N ARG A 270 -15.18 10.58 -22.15
CA ARG A 270 -14.97 12.03 -22.18
C ARG A 270 -15.76 12.67 -23.33
N GLU A 271 -15.80 12.02 -24.48
CA GLU A 271 -16.52 12.52 -25.67
C GLU A 271 -18.05 12.44 -25.48
N HIS A 272 -18.57 11.40 -24.81
CA HIS A 272 -20.01 11.30 -24.51
C HIS A 272 -20.51 12.35 -23.50
N ARG A 273 -19.66 12.77 -22.54
CA ARG A 273 -20.01 13.81 -21.57
C ARG A 273 -20.02 15.20 -22.19
N GLU A 274 -19.04 15.49 -23.05
CA GLU A 274 -18.95 16.76 -23.77
C GLU A 274 -20.07 16.91 -24.83
N HIS A 275 -20.51 15.82 -25.45
CA HIS A 275 -21.63 15.86 -26.40
C HIS A 275 -22.98 16.13 -25.71
N ARG A 276 -23.24 15.53 -24.53
CA ARG A 276 -24.47 15.79 -23.75
C ARG A 276 -24.54 17.21 -23.18
N GLU A 277 -23.40 17.80 -22.81
CA GLU A 277 -23.36 19.19 -22.32
C GLU A 277 -23.55 20.23 -23.44
N ARG A 278 -23.19 19.90 -24.69
CA ARG A 278 -23.45 20.74 -25.87
C ARG A 278 -24.92 20.71 -26.30
N GLU A 279 -25.58 19.55 -26.22
CA GLU A 279 -27.01 19.44 -26.53
C GLU A 279 -27.89 20.18 -25.52
N GLN A 280 -27.54 20.15 -24.22
CA GLN A 280 -28.28 20.87 -23.19
C GLN A 280 -28.13 22.41 -23.26
N ARG A 281 -27.04 22.93 -23.86
CA ARG A 281 -26.87 24.39 -24.08
C ARG A 281 -27.57 24.91 -25.32
N GLY A 282 -27.95 24.04 -26.27
CA GLY A 282 -28.65 24.40 -27.50
C GLY A 282 -30.18 24.49 -27.38
N GLN A 283 -30.76 24.05 -26.26
CA GLN A 283 -32.21 24.02 -26.03
C GLN A 283 -32.58 24.94 -24.86
N ARG A 284 -32.42 26.25 -25.06
CA ARG A 284 -33.20 27.26 -24.33
C ARG A 284 -34.03 28.04 -25.35
N PRO A 285 -35.37 27.99 -25.30
CA PRO A 285 -36.18 28.87 -26.12
C PRO A 285 -36.13 30.29 -25.55
N GLU A 286 -36.14 31.29 -26.44
CA GLU A 286 -36.46 32.69 -26.11
C GLU A 286 -37.91 32.84 -25.61
#